data_AF-A0A3B8WQN4-F1
#
_entry.id   AF-A0A3B8WQN4-F1
#
_cell.length_a   1.000
_cell.length_b   1.000
_cell.length_c   1.000
_cell.angle_alpha   90.00
_cell.angle_beta   90.00
_cell.angle_gamma   90.00
#
_symmetry.space_group_name_H-M   'P 1'
#
loop_
_entity.id
_entity.type
_entity.pdbx_description
1 polymer ?
#
loop_
_entity_poly.entity_id
_entity_poly.type
_entity_poly.pdbx_seq_one_letter_code
_entity_poly.pdbx_strand_id
1 'polypeptide(L)'
;MLRKFHSLPGLLAGVFLIVLSVTGAVLALAPTLDRVSAVIPASGEVSIAELADRVVAHYPGTEQIVREPSGKVIVYYSRDGQAGADLVNPVTGEGTAPYEPSAFFGWVKDLHRAFMLDDAGRALAGVLAALMVLLCLSGILLIARRTGGWKNILRPLSGS
;
A
#
# COMPACT_ATOMS: atom_id res chain seq x y z
N MET A 1 30.93 -0.77 -23.98
CA MET A 1 31.05 -0.41 -22.55
C MET A 1 29.72 0.02 -21.93
N LEU A 2 28.96 0.92 -22.57
CA LEU A 2 27.65 1.41 -22.08
C LEU A 2 26.66 0.30 -21.65
N ARG A 3 26.62 -0.83 -22.37
CA ARG A 3 25.79 -2.00 -21.99
C ARG A 3 26.16 -2.60 -20.63
N LYS A 4 27.45 -2.71 -20.30
CA LYS A 4 27.92 -3.26 -19.01
C LYS A 4 27.57 -2.34 -17.83
N PHE A 5 27.68 -1.02 -18.04
CA PHE A 5 27.29 0.00 -17.06
C PHE A 5 25.78 0.05 -16.80
N HIS A 6 24.96 -0.47 -17.71
CA HIS A 6 23.53 -0.62 -17.50
C HIS A 6 23.18 -2.00 -16.91
N SER A 7 23.74 -3.08 -17.48
CA SER A 7 23.32 -4.44 -17.14
C SER A 7 23.72 -4.87 -15.74
N LEU A 8 24.91 -4.48 -15.25
CA LEU A 8 25.38 -4.93 -13.93
C LEU A 8 24.61 -4.25 -12.79
N PRO A 9 24.43 -2.91 -12.77
CA PRO A 9 23.56 -2.27 -11.78
C PRO A 9 22.09 -2.68 -11.97
N GLY A 10 21.66 -2.90 -13.22
CA GLY A 10 20.32 -3.40 -13.54
C GLY A 10 20.04 -4.78 -12.95
N LEU A 11 21.00 -5.70 -12.97
CA LEU A 11 20.86 -7.01 -12.36
C LEU A 11 20.70 -6.91 -10.84
N LEU A 12 21.54 -6.10 -10.18
CA LEU A 12 21.45 -5.87 -8.74
C LEU A 12 20.10 -5.26 -8.36
N ALA A 13 19.74 -4.15 -9.00
CA ALA A 13 18.49 -3.46 -8.72
C ALA A 13 17.25 -4.29 -9.09
N GLY A 14 17.37 -5.19 -10.07
CA GLY A 14 16.32 -6.15 -10.43
C GLY A 14 15.93 -7.08 -9.28
N VAL A 15 16.89 -7.50 -8.45
CA VAL A 15 16.60 -8.33 -7.26
C VAL A 15 15.68 -7.58 -6.29
N PHE A 16 16.01 -6.33 -5.98
CA PHE A 16 15.19 -5.49 -5.11
C PHE A 16 13.81 -5.23 -5.74
N LEU A 17 13.78 -4.96 -7.05
CA LEU A 17 12.51 -4.72 -7.76
C LEU A 17 11.59 -5.95 -7.70
N ILE A 18 12.12 -7.17 -7.78
CA ILE A 18 11.33 -8.40 -7.62
C ILE A 18 10.72 -8.45 -6.22
N VAL A 19 11.53 -8.23 -5.17
CA VAL A 19 11.03 -8.21 -3.79
C VAL A 19 9.91 -7.17 -3.63
N LEU A 20 10.13 -5.96 -4.12
CA LEU A 20 9.13 -4.87 -4.07
C LEU A 20 7.86 -5.22 -4.85
N SER A 21 7.99 -5.83 -6.03
CA SER A 21 6.85 -6.21 -6.86
C SER A 21 5.99 -7.30 -6.22
N VAL A 22 6.64 -8.33 -5.66
CA VAL A 22 5.94 -9.44 -4.97
C VAL A 22 5.26 -8.93 -3.70
N THR A 23 5.99 -8.20 -2.85
CA THR A 23 5.42 -7.65 -1.62
C THR A 23 4.32 -6.62 -1.91
N GLY A 24 4.46 -5.81 -2.95
CA GLY A 24 3.41 -4.87 -3.39
C GLY A 24 2.15 -5.59 -3.87
N ALA A 25 2.30 -6.68 -4.63
CA ALA A 25 1.17 -7.51 -5.05
C ALA A 25 0.45 -8.14 -3.86
N VAL A 26 1.20 -8.62 -2.85
CA VAL A 26 0.61 -9.12 -1.60
C VAL A 26 -0.13 -8.02 -0.84
N LEU A 27 0.47 -6.83 -0.70
CA LEU A 27 -0.16 -5.70 0.02
C LEU A 27 -1.43 -5.18 -0.66
N ALA A 28 -1.55 -5.31 -1.98
CA ALA A 28 -2.78 -4.96 -2.71
C ALA A 28 -3.99 -5.82 -2.29
N LEU A 29 -3.77 -7.00 -1.70
CA LEU A 29 -4.83 -7.87 -1.21
C LEU A 29 -5.47 -7.35 0.09
N ALA A 30 -4.70 -6.68 0.96
CA ALA A 30 -5.19 -6.22 2.27
C ALA A 30 -6.48 -5.38 2.18
N PRO A 31 -6.52 -4.24 1.44
CA PRO A 31 -7.74 -3.44 1.36
C PRO A 31 -8.90 -4.18 0.68
N THR A 32 -8.60 -5.15 -0.19
CA THR A 32 -9.61 -5.98 -0.87
C THR A 32 -10.27 -6.93 0.13
N LEU A 33 -9.48 -7.60 0.97
CA LEU A 33 -9.99 -8.47 2.04
C LEU A 33 -10.76 -7.67 3.09
N ASP A 34 -10.27 -6.48 3.44
CA ASP A 34 -10.98 -5.58 4.33
C ASP A 34 -12.32 -5.13 3.74
N ARG A 35 -12.36 -4.85 2.43
CA ARG A 35 -13.59 -4.48 1.74
C ARG A 35 -14.63 -5.60 1.75
N VAL A 36 -14.21 -6.84 1.54
CA VAL A 36 -15.12 -8.01 1.52
C VAL A 36 -15.78 -8.25 2.88
N SER A 37 -15.08 -7.93 3.97
CA SER A 37 -15.59 -8.10 5.34
C SER A 37 -16.33 -6.86 5.88
N ALA A 38 -16.29 -5.73 5.18
CA ALA A 38 -16.91 -4.49 5.65
C ALA A 38 -18.43 -4.50 5.46
N VAL A 39 -19.16 -4.09 6.48
CA VAL A 39 -20.58 -3.72 6.36
C VAL A 39 -20.67 -2.33 5.73
N ILE A 40 -21.36 -2.23 4.61
CA ILE A 40 -21.47 -0.97 3.85
C ILE A 40 -22.95 -0.62 3.75
N PRO A 41 -23.40 0.46 4.41
CA PRO A 41 -24.78 0.92 4.32
C PRO A 41 -25.05 1.43 2.90
N ALA A 42 -26.31 1.32 2.48
CA ALA A 42 -26.76 1.92 1.24
C ALA A 42 -26.61 3.45 1.28
N SER A 43 -26.46 4.07 0.11
CA SER A 43 -26.29 5.52 0.03
C SER A 43 -27.50 6.24 0.64
N GLY A 44 -27.25 7.08 1.65
CA GLY A 44 -28.29 7.83 2.35
C GLY A 44 -29.06 7.05 3.42
N GLU A 45 -28.71 5.78 3.67
CA GLU A 45 -29.36 4.96 4.71
C GLU A 45 -29.03 5.43 6.13
N VAL A 46 -27.78 5.87 6.36
CA VAL A 46 -27.32 6.36 7.66
C VAL A 46 -26.54 7.65 7.47
N SER A 47 -26.91 8.69 8.21
CA SER A 47 -26.17 9.95 8.23
C SER A 47 -24.95 9.84 9.16
N ILE A 48 -23.93 10.67 8.95
CA ILE A 48 -22.73 10.69 9.82
C ILE A 48 -23.11 11.02 11.27
N ALA A 49 -24.09 11.93 11.47
CA ALA A 49 -24.58 12.29 12.79
C ALA A 49 -25.23 11.09 13.48
N GLU A 50 -26.10 10.37 12.77
CA GLU A 50 -26.79 9.20 13.30
C GLU A 50 -25.84 8.04 13.61
N LEU A 51 -24.81 7.83 12.77
CA LEU A 51 -23.72 6.92 13.09
C LEU A 51 -23.00 7.33 14.37
N ALA A 52 -22.62 8.60 14.50
CA ALA A 52 -21.91 9.10 15.67
C ALA A 52 -22.74 8.94 16.95
N ASP A 53 -24.03 9.30 16.92
CA ASP A 53 -24.93 9.16 18.06
C ASP A 53 -25.05 7.69 18.50
N ARG A 54 -25.22 6.76 17.54
CA ARG A 54 -25.28 5.32 17.81
C ARG A 54 -23.97 4.80 18.40
N VAL A 55 -22.82 5.19 17.83
CA VAL A 55 -21.50 4.78 18.33
C VAL A 55 -21.29 5.29 19.76
N VAL A 56 -21.56 6.56 20.04
CA VAL A 56 -21.37 7.15 21.38
C VAL A 56 -22.31 6.52 22.42
N ALA A 57 -23.51 6.10 22.01
CA ALA A 57 -24.42 5.38 22.90
C ALA A 57 -23.84 4.03 23.37
N HIS A 58 -23.11 3.31 22.49
CA HIS A 58 -22.43 2.06 22.84
C HIS A 58 -21.04 2.26 23.45
N TYR A 59 -20.39 3.38 23.11
CA TYR A 59 -19.03 3.75 23.52
C TYR A 59 -19.02 5.17 24.12
N PRO A 60 -19.47 5.38 25.37
CA PRO A 60 -19.54 6.71 25.97
C PRO A 60 -18.19 7.46 26.05
N GLY A 61 -17.07 6.74 25.99
CA GLY A 61 -15.72 7.27 25.95
C GLY A 61 -15.11 7.37 24.55
N THR A 62 -15.92 7.50 23.49
CA THR A 62 -15.42 7.68 22.11
C THR A 62 -14.53 8.92 22.01
N GLU A 63 -13.33 8.73 21.49
CA GLU A 63 -12.37 9.80 21.18
C GLU A 63 -12.34 10.09 19.68
N GLN A 64 -12.47 9.05 18.85
CA GLN A 64 -12.39 9.16 17.41
C GLN A 64 -13.21 8.07 16.72
N ILE A 65 -13.89 8.44 15.63
CA ILE A 65 -14.52 7.50 14.71
C ILE A 65 -13.82 7.65 13.36
N VAL A 66 -13.28 6.55 12.83
CA VAL A 66 -12.54 6.53 11.56
C VAL A 66 -13.25 5.62 10.58
N ARG A 67 -13.47 6.11 9.37
CA ARG A 67 -13.89 5.27 8.24
C ARG A 67 -12.70 5.03 7.32
N GLU A 68 -12.30 3.77 7.20
CA GLU A 68 -11.23 3.37 6.29
C GLU A 68 -11.69 3.39 4.82
N PRO A 69 -10.77 3.46 3.84
CA PRO A 69 -11.11 3.34 2.41
C PRO A 69 -11.83 2.02 2.07
N SER A 70 -11.58 0.96 2.83
CA SER A 70 -12.29 -0.33 2.76
C SER A 70 -13.79 -0.18 3.08
N GLY A 71 -14.19 0.89 3.77
CA GLY A 71 -15.54 1.11 4.28
C GLY A 71 -15.75 0.60 5.70
N LYS A 72 -14.76 -0.07 6.30
CA LYS A 72 -14.78 -0.40 7.73
C LYS A 72 -14.86 0.88 8.56
N VAL A 73 -15.61 0.81 9.65
CA VAL A 73 -15.70 1.88 10.65
C VAL A 73 -15.04 1.39 11.93
N ILE A 74 -14.12 2.19 12.44
CA ILE A 74 -13.37 1.93 13.67
C ILE A 74 -13.74 3.01 14.67
N VAL A 75 -14.03 2.60 15.90
CA VAL A 75 -14.14 3.52 17.04
C VAL A 75 -12.91 3.37 17.91
N TYR A 76 -12.24 4.48 18.20
CA TYR A 76 -11.23 4.59 19.24
C TYR A 76 -11.89 5.19 20.47
N TYR A 77 -11.68 4.56 21.62
CA TYR A 77 -12.35 4.93 22.86
C TYR A 77 -11.43 4.74 24.06
N SER A 78 -11.75 5.43 25.15
CA SER A 78 -11.15 5.20 26.46
C SER A 78 -12.17 4.58 27.42
N ARG A 79 -11.81 3.48 28.06
CA ARG A 79 -12.61 2.83 29.11
C ARG A 79 -11.71 2.60 30.32
N ASP A 80 -12.10 3.15 31.47
CA ASP A 80 -11.35 3.04 32.73
C ASP A 80 -9.86 3.47 32.61
N GLY A 81 -9.61 4.49 31.78
CA GLY A 81 -8.25 5.02 31.53
C GLY A 81 -7.41 4.19 30.56
N GLN A 82 -7.97 3.15 29.94
CA GLN A 82 -7.31 2.35 28.90
C GLN A 82 -7.89 2.66 27.52
N ALA A 83 -7.00 2.89 26.55
CA ALA A 83 -7.39 3.07 25.16
C ALA A 83 -7.74 1.73 24.51
N GLY A 84 -8.81 1.71 23.74
CA GLY A 84 -9.26 0.57 22.95
C GLY A 84 -9.69 1.00 21.56
N ALA A 85 -9.75 0.04 20.64
CA ALA A 85 -10.23 0.25 19.29
C ALA A 85 -11.07 -0.95 18.85
N ASP A 86 -12.29 -0.70 18.37
CA ASP A 86 -13.20 -1.75 17.89
C ASP A 86 -13.70 -1.43 16.49
N LEU A 87 -13.94 -2.47 15.69
CA LEU A 87 -14.70 -2.39 14.45
C LEU A 87 -16.19 -2.29 14.77
N VAL A 88 -16.88 -1.36 14.14
CA VAL A 88 -18.29 -1.07 14.41
C VAL A 88 -19.14 -1.28 13.17
N ASN A 89 -20.35 -1.83 13.36
CA ASN A 89 -21.37 -1.85 12.32
C ASN A 89 -21.89 -0.41 12.11
N PRO A 90 -21.73 0.19 10.92
CA PRO A 90 -22.13 1.57 10.67
C PRO A 90 -23.65 1.79 10.69
N VAL A 91 -24.44 0.71 10.64
CA VAL A 91 -25.91 0.79 10.76
C VAL A 91 -26.33 0.75 12.22
N THR A 92 -25.81 -0.15 13.04
CA THR A 92 -26.29 -0.27 14.43
C THR A 92 -25.49 0.56 15.43
N GLY A 93 -24.22 0.88 15.13
CA GLY A 93 -23.28 1.47 16.08
C GLY A 93 -22.67 0.45 17.05
N GLU A 94 -22.99 -0.84 16.89
CA GLU A 94 -22.50 -1.91 17.76
C GLU A 94 -21.10 -2.40 17.36
N GLY A 95 -20.29 -2.70 18.37
CA GLY A 95 -19.00 -3.38 18.19
C GLY A 95 -19.17 -4.76 17.58
N THR A 96 -18.41 -5.04 16.53
CA THR A 96 -18.39 -6.32 15.82
C THR A 96 -17.21 -7.19 16.22
N ALA A 97 -16.03 -6.58 16.37
CA ALA A 97 -14.80 -7.23 16.82
C ALA A 97 -13.78 -6.17 17.27
N PRO A 98 -12.79 -6.51 18.10
CA PRO A 98 -11.63 -5.65 18.35
C PRO A 98 -10.89 -5.31 17.04
N TYR A 99 -10.44 -4.07 16.91
CA TYR A 99 -9.63 -3.66 15.77
C TYR A 99 -8.16 -4.00 16.02
N GLU A 100 -7.68 -5.04 15.35
CA GLU A 100 -6.29 -5.48 15.39
C GLU A 100 -5.70 -5.51 13.98
N PRO A 101 -4.70 -4.65 13.67
CA PRO A 101 -3.98 -4.72 12.41
C PRO A 101 -3.29 -6.07 12.23
N SER A 102 -3.37 -6.63 11.02
CA SER A 102 -2.70 -7.91 10.73
C SER A 102 -1.18 -7.81 10.85
N ALA A 103 -0.60 -8.58 11.76
CA ALA A 103 0.85 -8.68 11.94
C ALA A 103 1.57 -9.12 10.64
N PHE A 104 0.95 -10.01 9.85
CA PHE A 104 1.48 -10.44 8.56
C PHE A 104 1.57 -9.28 7.57
N PHE A 105 0.48 -8.54 7.36
CA PHE A 105 0.50 -7.40 6.45
C PHE A 105 1.39 -6.26 6.97
N GLY A 106 1.50 -6.09 8.29
CA GLY A 106 2.48 -5.20 8.90
C GLY A 106 3.91 -5.56 8.53
N TRP A 107 4.29 -6.82 8.76
CA TRP A 107 5.62 -7.33 8.40
C TRP A 107 5.93 -7.19 6.90
N VAL A 108 4.98 -7.55 6.02
CA VAL A 108 5.17 -7.39 4.56
C VAL A 108 5.34 -5.91 4.19
N LYS A 109 4.60 -5.01 4.83
CA LYS A 109 4.68 -3.56 4.59
C LYS A 109 6.04 -3.00 4.97
N ASP A 110 6.58 -3.41 6.11
CA ASP A 110 7.91 -2.99 6.56
C ASP A 110 9.02 -3.57 5.66
N LEU A 111 8.85 -4.79 5.14
CA LEU A 111 9.77 -5.37 4.16
C LEU A 111 9.71 -4.60 2.84
N HIS A 112 8.52 -4.28 2.35
CA HIS A 112 8.30 -3.52 1.12
C HIS A 112 8.86 -2.10 1.20
N ARG A 113 8.65 -1.42 2.32
CA ARG A 113 8.91 0.02 2.43
C ARG A 113 10.30 0.33 2.97
N ALA A 114 10.85 -0.56 3.79
CA ALA A 114 12.08 -0.35 4.54
C ALA A 114 13.02 -1.56 4.52
N PHE A 115 12.71 -2.64 3.80
CA PHE A 115 13.55 -3.85 3.81
C PHE A 115 13.89 -4.38 5.21
N MET A 116 13.02 -4.16 6.21
CA MET A 116 13.27 -4.48 7.63
C MET A 116 14.45 -3.71 8.28
N LEU A 117 14.84 -2.56 7.72
CA LEU A 117 15.96 -1.73 8.19
C LEU A 117 15.51 -0.33 8.65
N ASP A 118 14.23 -0.17 8.97
CA ASP A 118 13.61 1.08 9.41
C ASP A 118 14.01 2.29 8.54
N ASP A 119 14.54 3.35 9.13
CA ASP A 119 14.87 4.58 8.42
C ASP A 119 16.03 4.41 7.43
N ALA A 120 17.02 3.58 7.76
CA ALA A 120 18.10 3.25 6.82
C ALA A 120 17.56 2.53 5.59
N GLY A 121 16.58 1.65 5.81
CA GLY A 121 15.83 0.97 4.78
C GLY A 121 15.05 1.90 3.87
N ARG A 122 14.35 2.88 4.44
CA ARG A 122 13.61 3.91 3.70
C ARG A 122 14.56 4.76 2.86
N ALA A 123 15.71 5.14 3.40
CA ALA A 123 16.75 5.86 2.66
C ALA A 123 17.30 5.01 1.49
N LEU A 124 17.58 3.72 1.73
CA LEU A 124 18.02 2.78 0.71
C LEU A 124 16.97 2.63 -0.41
N ALA A 125 15.69 2.51 -0.07
CA ALA A 125 14.60 2.46 -1.04
C ALA A 125 14.56 3.72 -1.91
N GLY A 126 14.78 4.90 -1.33
CA GLY A 126 14.88 6.16 -2.07
C GLY A 126 16.05 6.18 -3.06
N VAL A 127 17.23 5.72 -2.63
CA VAL A 127 18.42 5.59 -3.51
C VAL A 127 18.17 4.59 -4.64
N LEU A 128 17.58 3.43 -4.34
CA LEU A 128 17.21 2.42 -5.33
C LEU A 128 16.20 2.96 -6.34
N ALA A 129 15.23 3.77 -5.90
CA ALA A 129 14.27 4.42 -6.79
C ALA A 129 14.97 5.39 -7.76
N ALA A 130 15.90 6.23 -7.27
CA ALA A 130 16.69 7.10 -8.14
C ALA A 130 17.55 6.31 -9.13
N LEU A 131 18.18 5.21 -8.68
CA LEU A 131 18.93 4.29 -9.54
C LEU A 131 18.04 3.65 -10.62
N MET A 132 16.80 3.28 -10.28
CA MET A 132 15.82 2.76 -11.22
C MET A 132 15.47 3.77 -12.31
N VAL A 133 15.30 5.05 -11.97
CA VAL A 133 15.08 6.10 -12.97
C VAL A 133 16.26 6.17 -13.95
N LEU A 134 17.50 6.19 -13.44
CA LEU A 134 18.69 6.22 -14.28
C LEU A 134 18.80 4.97 -15.17
N LEU A 135 18.43 3.81 -14.64
CA LEU A 135 18.40 2.57 -15.41
C LEU A 135 17.31 2.59 -16.49
N CYS A 136 16.11 3.07 -16.20
CA CYS A 136 15.06 3.26 -17.21
C CYS A 136 15.52 4.19 -18.33
N LEU A 137 16.09 5.36 -17.99
CA LEU A 137 16.59 6.32 -18.98
C LEU A 137 17.71 5.74 -19.83
N SER A 138 18.70 5.10 -19.21
CA SER A 138 19.79 4.45 -19.94
C SER A 138 19.30 3.28 -20.81
N GLY A 139 18.31 2.51 -20.35
CA GLY A 139 17.67 1.45 -21.12
C GLY A 139 16.97 2.00 -22.37
N ILE A 140 16.18 3.06 -22.22
CA ILE A 140 15.53 3.75 -23.34
C ILE A 140 16.56 4.25 -24.35
N LEU A 141 17.64 4.89 -23.89
CA LEU A 141 18.73 5.35 -24.77
C LEU A 141 19.43 4.20 -25.51
N LEU A 142 19.65 3.07 -24.84
CA LEU A 142 20.25 1.89 -25.46
C LEU A 142 19.33 1.29 -26.54
N ILE A 143 18.02 1.24 -26.29
CA ILE A 143 17.02 0.80 -27.27
C ILE A 143 17.01 1.74 -28.47
N ALA A 144 16.91 3.05 -28.25
CA ALA A 144 16.90 4.07 -29.30
C ALA A 144 18.14 3.97 -30.22
N ARG A 145 19.33 3.73 -29.64
CA ARG A 145 20.57 3.54 -30.41
C ARG A 145 20.56 2.23 -31.18
N ARG A 146 19.98 1.17 -30.62
CA ARG A 146 19.89 -0.15 -31.28
C ARG A 146 18.89 -0.14 -32.44
N THR A 147 17.79 0.60 -32.34
CA THR A 147 16.73 0.68 -33.37
C THR A 147 17.03 1.71 -34.47
N GLY A 148 18.18 2.38 -34.43
CA GLY A 148 18.53 3.41 -35.42
C GLY A 148 17.77 4.73 -35.23
N GLY A 149 17.30 5.03 -34.01
CA GLY A 149 16.67 6.29 -33.65
C GLY A 149 15.32 6.15 -32.95
N TRP A 150 14.87 7.25 -32.34
CA TRP A 150 13.63 7.34 -31.54
C TRP A 150 12.36 6.96 -32.32
N LYS A 151 12.31 7.28 -33.61
CA LYS A 151 11.16 6.97 -34.49
C LYS A 151 10.95 5.47 -34.71
N ASN A 152 11.97 4.65 -34.45
CA ASN A 152 11.96 3.22 -34.70
C ASN A 152 11.85 2.37 -33.41
N ILE A 153 11.72 3.00 -32.23
CA ILE A 153 11.71 2.27 -30.95
C ILE A 153 10.55 1.27 -30.84
N LEU A 154 9.37 1.63 -31.39
CA LEU A 154 8.17 0.79 -31.37
C LEU A 154 8.00 -0.04 -32.65
N ARG A 155 8.93 0.05 -33.61
CA ARG A 155 8.85 -0.75 -34.84
C ARG A 155 9.27 -2.18 -34.55
N PRO A 156 8.66 -3.18 -35.22
CA PRO A 156 9.11 -4.55 -35.16
C PRO A 156 10.60 -4.63 -35.50
N LEU A 157 11.38 -5.26 -34.62
CA LEU A 157 12.78 -5.53 -34.89
C LEU A 157 12.85 -6.64 -35.93
N SER A 158 13.40 -6.37 -37.11
CA SER A 158 13.76 -7.43 -38.06
C SER A 158 14.88 -8.26 -37.42
N GLY A 159 14.57 -9.51 -37.07
CA GLY A 159 15.57 -10.47 -36.61
C GLY A 159 16.61 -10.75 -37.70
N SER A 160 17.86 -11.04 -37.29
CA SER A 160 18.87 -11.63 -38.16
C SER A 160 18.74 -13.15 -38.16
#